data_AF-A0A926KN56-F1
#
_entry.id   AF-A0A926KN56-F1
#
_cell.length_a   1.000
_cell.length_b   1.000
_cell.length_c   1.000
_cell.angle_alpha   90.00
_cell.angle_beta   90.00
_cell.angle_gamma   90.00
#
_symmetry.space_group_name_H-M   'P 1'
#
loop_
_entity.id
_entity.type
_entity.pdbx_description
1 polymer ?
#
loop_
_entity_poly.entity_id
_entity_poly.type
_entity_poly.pdbx_seq_one_letter_code
_entity_poly.pdbx_strand_id
1 'polypeptide(L)'
;MPTIWNKEKNVFLSIDLLNNAKVDIQVDRPDFMNWVPFKFTLDLYNETYYLPINEYSPTFNVWEIEKIINGLEEIIYAMNTNTLDNPNEDRFKPFEHFCSEVYFEIKVFETLETDLINIEIWLTMAEFTNGDISDYNKGFRFIVHLKVLEEFLNGLKKQYKLIRNEHI
;
A
#
# COMPACT_ATOMS: atom_id res chain seq x y z
N MET A 1 12.28 -5.05 -0.80
CA MET A 1 11.41 -4.10 -0.13
C MET A 1 10.85 -3.12 -1.14
N PRO A 2 9.58 -3.29 -1.54
CA PRO A 2 8.85 -2.32 -2.36
C PRO A 2 8.80 -0.98 -1.62
N THR A 3 9.15 0.10 -2.31
CA THR A 3 9.18 1.45 -1.74
C THR A 3 8.65 2.46 -2.75
N ILE A 4 7.85 3.39 -2.26
CA ILE A 4 7.43 4.60 -2.97
C ILE A 4 8.12 5.78 -2.33
N TRP A 5 8.60 6.73 -3.14
CA TRP A 5 9.10 8.01 -2.65
C TRP A 5 8.48 9.17 -3.43
N ASN A 6 8.28 10.29 -2.74
CA ASN A 6 7.77 11.50 -3.36
C ASN A 6 8.81 12.17 -4.27
N LYS A 7 8.36 13.17 -5.04
CA LYS A 7 9.20 13.95 -5.98
C LYS A 7 10.48 14.51 -5.35
N GLU A 8 10.39 15.03 -4.13
CA GLU A 8 11.52 15.62 -3.38
C GLU A 8 12.36 14.58 -2.63
N LYS A 9 11.99 13.29 -2.66
CA LYS A 9 12.67 12.20 -1.97
C LYS A 9 12.88 12.46 -0.48
N ASN A 10 11.89 13.04 0.18
CA ASN A 10 11.86 13.29 1.62
C ASN A 10 10.66 12.64 2.31
N VAL A 11 9.85 11.89 1.56
CA VAL A 11 8.81 10.99 2.06
C VAL A 11 9.01 9.63 1.39
N PHE A 12 9.13 8.58 2.18
CA PHE A 12 9.28 7.20 1.74
C PHE A 12 8.23 6.31 2.39
N LEU A 13 7.41 5.65 1.59
CA LEU A 13 6.45 4.63 2.04
C LEU A 13 6.96 3.26 1.60
N SER A 14 6.98 2.30 2.51
CA SER A 14 7.32 0.92 2.21
C SER A 14 6.33 -0.06 2.81
N ILE A 15 5.95 -1.05 1.99
CA ILE A 15 5.15 -2.21 2.37
C ILE A 15 5.90 -3.45 1.87
N ASP A 16 6.31 -4.32 2.79
CA ASP A 16 7.15 -5.49 2.52
C ASP A 16 6.41 -6.76 2.94
N LEU A 17 5.94 -7.56 1.99
CA LEU A 17 5.32 -8.85 2.32
C LEU A 17 6.39 -9.82 2.80
N LEU A 18 6.14 -10.47 3.93
CA LEU A 18 7.08 -11.35 4.60
C LEU A 18 6.74 -12.81 4.34
N ASN A 19 7.70 -13.53 3.76
CA ASN A 19 7.65 -14.97 3.65
C ASN A 19 8.42 -15.60 4.81
N ASN A 20 7.71 -15.90 5.91
CA ASN A 20 8.30 -16.49 7.11
C ASN A 20 7.32 -17.49 7.75
N ALA A 21 7.68 -18.05 8.91
CA ALA A 21 6.87 -19.06 9.60
C ALA A 21 5.48 -18.59 10.06
N LYS A 22 5.14 -17.30 9.93
CA LYS A 22 3.83 -16.73 10.27
C LYS A 22 2.89 -16.57 9.06
N VAL A 23 3.30 -16.96 7.87
CA VAL A 23 2.39 -17.08 6.73
C VAL A 23 1.37 -18.19 7.04
N ASP A 24 0.07 -17.87 6.99
CA ASP A 24 -1.03 -18.82 7.18
C ASP A 24 -1.89 -18.86 5.91
N ILE A 25 -1.57 -19.78 5.01
CA ILE A 25 -2.31 -20.00 3.77
C ILE A 25 -2.76 -21.45 3.70
N GLN A 26 -4.04 -21.67 3.45
CA GLN A 26 -4.63 -22.99 3.23
C GLN A 26 -5.52 -22.95 1.99
N VAL A 27 -5.26 -23.85 1.04
CA VAL A 27 -5.90 -23.86 -0.30
C VAL A 27 -7.41 -24.06 -0.23
N ASP A 28 -7.90 -24.70 0.83
CA ASP A 28 -9.32 -24.94 1.08
C ASP A 28 -10.03 -23.78 1.78
N ARG A 29 -9.30 -22.75 2.23
CA ARG A 29 -9.87 -21.54 2.84
C ARG A 29 -10.07 -20.44 1.79
N PRO A 30 -11.16 -19.64 1.92
CA PRO A 30 -11.29 -18.41 1.16
C PRO A 30 -10.10 -17.46 1.38
N ASP A 31 -9.75 -16.66 0.37
CA ASP A 31 -8.58 -15.75 0.43
C ASP A 31 -8.64 -14.73 1.58
N PHE A 32 -9.83 -14.31 2.03
CA PHE A 32 -9.97 -13.41 3.18
C PHE A 32 -9.65 -14.08 4.54
N MET A 33 -9.43 -15.40 4.57
CA MET A 33 -9.00 -16.17 5.74
C MET A 33 -7.54 -16.65 5.64
N ASN A 34 -6.83 -16.26 4.58
CA ASN A 34 -5.43 -16.56 4.37
C ASN A 34 -4.62 -15.30 4.67
N TRP A 35 -3.60 -15.40 5.53
CA TRP A 35 -2.91 -14.26 6.12
C TRP A 35 -1.43 -14.26 5.78
N VAL A 36 -0.94 -13.09 5.37
CA VAL A 36 0.45 -12.85 5.01
C VAL A 36 0.99 -11.71 5.87
N PRO A 37 2.01 -11.95 6.70
CA PRO A 37 2.63 -10.90 7.50
C PRO A 37 3.33 -9.88 6.59
N PHE A 38 3.38 -8.63 7.02
CA PHE A 38 4.09 -7.57 6.29
C PHE A 38 4.89 -6.66 7.22
N LYS A 39 5.77 -5.84 6.63
CA LYS A 39 6.36 -4.67 7.29
C LYS A 39 5.80 -3.42 6.67
N PHE A 40 5.53 -2.44 7.52
CA PHE A 40 5.15 -1.10 7.10
C PHE A 40 6.18 -0.10 7.59
N THR A 41 6.56 0.83 6.74
CA THR A 41 7.35 2.00 7.15
C THR A 41 6.91 3.22 6.36
N LEU A 42 6.63 4.32 7.05
CA LEU A 42 6.46 5.65 6.47
C LEU A 42 7.52 6.57 7.08
N ASP A 43 8.55 6.86 6.30
CA ASP A 43 9.64 7.75 6.68
C ASP A 43 9.39 9.14 6.11
N LEU A 44 9.34 10.14 6.97
CA LEU A 44 9.14 11.56 6.65
C LEU A 44 10.42 12.33 6.97
N TYR A 45 10.46 13.59 6.58
CA TYR A 45 11.65 14.44 6.80
C TYR A 45 12.15 14.48 8.26
N ASN A 46 11.26 14.38 9.24
CA ASN A 46 11.58 14.56 10.66
C ASN A 46 11.04 13.45 11.59
N GLU A 47 10.31 12.48 11.06
CA GLU A 47 9.66 11.44 11.84
C GLU A 47 9.47 10.17 11.00
N THR A 48 9.52 9.02 11.66
CA THR A 48 9.35 7.72 11.01
C THR A 48 8.26 6.94 11.74
N TYR A 49 7.33 6.38 10.98
CA TYR A 49 6.29 5.49 11.48
C TYR A 49 6.55 4.08 10.99
N TYR A 50 6.47 3.09 11.88
CA TYR A 50 6.56 1.68 11.51
C TYR A 50 5.62 0.85 12.38
N LEU A 51 5.12 -0.24 11.84
CA LEU A 51 4.38 -1.22 12.63
C LEU A 51 5.39 -2.15 13.33
N PRO A 52 5.30 -2.33 14.65
CA PRO A 52 6.22 -3.20 15.37
C PRO A 52 6.02 -4.67 14.98
N ILE A 53 7.12 -5.37 14.70
CA ILE A 53 7.10 -6.81 14.40
C ILE A 53 7.31 -7.55 15.71
N ASN A 54 6.21 -7.86 16.40
CA ASN A 54 6.19 -8.65 17.63
C ASN A 54 5.45 -9.98 17.40
N GLU A 55 4.96 -10.64 18.46
CA GLU A 55 4.17 -11.86 18.37
C GLU A 55 2.97 -11.70 17.41
N TYR A 56 2.28 -10.55 17.48
CA TYR A 56 1.15 -10.12 16.64
C TYR A 56 1.64 -9.27 15.46
N SER A 57 2.52 -9.84 14.63
CA SER A 57 3.01 -9.14 13.43
C SER A 57 1.84 -8.75 12.53
N PRO A 58 1.83 -7.53 11.96
CA PRO A 58 0.72 -7.08 11.14
C PRO A 58 0.60 -7.96 9.89
N THR A 59 -0.64 -8.25 9.50
CA THR A 59 -0.96 -9.13 8.38
C THR A 59 -1.92 -8.47 7.41
N PHE A 60 -1.76 -8.82 6.14
CA PHE A 60 -2.82 -8.67 5.16
C PHE A 60 -3.50 -10.02 4.99
N ASN A 61 -4.81 -10.01 4.77
CA ASN A 61 -5.39 -11.17 4.13
C ASN A 61 -5.08 -11.18 2.62
N VAL A 62 -5.10 -12.36 2.00
CA VAL A 62 -4.74 -12.53 0.59
C VAL A 62 -5.62 -11.69 -0.34
N TRP A 63 -6.92 -11.58 -0.04
CA TRP A 63 -7.85 -10.75 -0.83
C TRP A 63 -7.44 -9.27 -0.85
N GLU A 64 -6.93 -8.73 0.27
CA GLU A 64 -6.45 -7.34 0.33
C GLU A 64 -5.24 -7.10 -0.55
N ILE A 65 -4.28 -8.03 -0.53
CA ILE A 65 -3.08 -7.94 -1.37
C ILE A 65 -3.48 -7.89 -2.84
N GLU A 66 -4.40 -8.77 -3.24
CA GLU A 66 -4.92 -8.80 -4.62
C GLU A 66 -5.70 -7.54 -4.96
N LYS A 67 -6.54 -7.04 -4.05
CA LYS A 67 -7.26 -5.78 -4.23
C LYS A 67 -6.31 -4.60 -4.43
N ILE A 68 -5.25 -4.49 -3.63
CA ILE A 68 -4.23 -3.43 -3.76
C ILE A 68 -3.51 -3.58 -5.09
N ILE A 69 -3.04 -4.78 -5.43
CA ILE A 69 -2.34 -5.03 -6.70
C ILE A 69 -3.21 -4.62 -7.89
N ASN A 70 -4.44 -5.14 -7.95
CA ASN A 70 -5.35 -4.88 -9.07
C ASN A 70 -5.73 -3.40 -9.15
N GLY A 71 -6.01 -2.75 -8.03
CA GLY A 71 -6.33 -1.32 -7.99
C GLY A 71 -5.19 -0.44 -8.50
N LEU A 72 -3.94 -0.74 -8.12
CA LEU A 72 -2.78 -0.03 -8.63
C LEU A 72 -2.50 -0.33 -10.11
N GLU A 73 -2.73 -1.56 -10.57
CA GLU A 73 -2.64 -1.93 -11.99
C GLU A 73 -3.63 -1.15 -12.85
N GLU A 74 -4.88 -1.05 -12.43
CA GLU A 74 -5.93 -0.30 -13.13
C GLU A 74 -5.57 1.18 -13.25
N ILE A 75 -5.04 1.77 -12.17
CA ILE A 75 -4.56 3.15 -12.15
C ILE A 75 -3.41 3.35 -13.14
N ILE A 76 -2.39 2.49 -13.09
CA ILE A 76 -1.23 2.58 -13.98
C ILE A 76 -1.66 2.41 -15.44
N TYR A 77 -2.58 1.49 -15.71
CA TYR A 77 -3.14 1.31 -17.05
C TYR A 77 -3.85 2.58 -17.51
N ALA A 78 -4.79 3.10 -16.73
CA ALA A 78 -5.55 4.30 -17.07
C ALA A 78 -4.65 5.52 -17.32
N MET A 79 -3.63 5.71 -16.49
CA MET A 79 -2.65 6.80 -16.65
C MET A 79 -1.90 6.72 -17.98
N ASN A 80 -1.62 5.51 -18.47
CA ASN A 80 -0.85 5.25 -19.69
C ASN A 80 -1.71 5.20 -20.96
N THR A 81 -3.00 4.87 -20.87
CA THR A 81 -3.85 4.64 -22.04
C THR A 81 -4.97 5.65 -22.24
N ASN A 82 -5.48 6.26 -21.16
CA ASN A 82 -6.63 7.14 -21.27
C ASN A 82 -6.18 8.53 -21.68
N THR A 83 -6.71 9.01 -22.80
CA THR A 83 -6.66 10.42 -23.18
C THR A 83 -7.87 11.13 -22.61
N LEU A 84 -7.67 12.28 -21.97
CA LEU A 84 -8.77 13.08 -21.45
C LEU A 84 -9.44 13.86 -22.58
N ASP A 85 -10.73 13.63 -22.79
CA ASP A 85 -11.57 14.46 -23.66
C ASP A 85 -11.84 15.84 -23.01
N ASN A 86 -11.84 15.89 -21.67
CA ASN A 86 -11.98 17.09 -20.86
C ASN A 86 -10.82 17.18 -19.85
N PRO A 87 -9.98 18.23 -19.89
CA PRO A 87 -8.84 18.37 -18.99
C PRO A 87 -9.20 18.58 -17.51
N ASN A 88 -10.49 18.72 -17.19
CA ASN A 88 -10.99 18.81 -15.81
C ASN A 88 -11.55 17.48 -15.27
N GLU A 89 -11.44 16.39 -16.03
CA GLU A 89 -11.86 15.06 -15.60
C GLU A 89 -10.63 14.21 -15.25
N ASP A 90 -10.77 13.35 -14.25
CA ASP A 90 -9.75 12.37 -13.91
C ASP A 90 -9.85 11.18 -14.89
N ARG A 91 -8.71 10.63 -15.32
CA ARG A 91 -8.57 9.42 -16.15
C ARG A 91 -9.08 8.17 -15.44
N PHE A 92 -9.16 8.18 -14.11
CA PHE A 92 -9.61 7.06 -13.28
C PHE A 92 -10.30 7.53 -12.00
N LYS A 93 -11.15 6.66 -11.42
CA LYS A 93 -11.73 6.89 -10.10
C LYS A 93 -10.67 6.65 -9.01
N PRO A 94 -10.63 7.45 -7.93
CA PRO A 94 -9.72 7.20 -6.82
C PRO A 94 -9.80 5.76 -6.31
N PHE A 95 -8.64 5.14 -6.12
CA PHE A 95 -8.51 3.87 -5.41
C PHE A 95 -8.40 4.16 -3.92
N GLU A 96 -9.16 3.43 -3.11
CA GLU A 96 -9.15 3.52 -1.66
C GLU A 96 -9.17 2.11 -1.05
N HIS A 97 -8.29 1.88 -0.09
CA HIS A 97 -8.26 0.65 0.68
C HIS A 97 -7.89 0.91 2.13
N PHE A 98 -8.78 0.47 3.01
CA PHE A 98 -8.56 0.41 4.44
C PHE A 98 -8.10 -1.01 4.82
N CYS A 99 -6.97 -1.13 5.49
CA CYS A 99 -6.45 -2.41 5.97
C CYS A 99 -7.43 -3.04 6.98
N SER A 100 -7.71 -4.33 6.86
CA SER A 100 -8.72 -5.07 7.62
C SER A 100 -8.36 -5.17 9.09
N GLU A 101 -7.06 -5.16 9.40
CA GLU A 101 -6.53 -5.09 10.76
C GLU A 101 -6.43 -3.63 11.27
N VAL A 102 -7.03 -2.66 10.56
CA VAL A 102 -7.24 -1.28 11.02
C VAL A 102 -5.93 -0.49 11.23
N TYR A 103 -4.81 -0.92 10.64
CA TYR A 103 -3.53 -0.23 10.78
C TYR A 103 -3.49 1.11 10.04
N PHE A 104 -3.89 1.12 8.77
CA PHE A 104 -3.81 2.29 7.92
C PHE A 104 -4.80 2.24 6.76
N GLU A 105 -5.01 3.38 6.14
CA GLU A 105 -5.72 3.55 4.87
C GLU A 105 -4.75 4.05 3.80
N ILE A 106 -4.87 3.53 2.59
CA ILE A 106 -4.20 4.05 1.39
C ILE A 106 -5.25 4.55 0.39
N LYS A 107 -5.02 5.76 -0.12
CA LYS A 107 -5.78 6.35 -1.19
C LYS A 107 -4.85 6.83 -2.30
N VAL A 108 -5.19 6.50 -3.54
CA VAL A 108 -4.43 6.88 -4.73
C VAL A 108 -5.37 7.54 -5.72
N PHE A 109 -5.03 8.75 -6.16
CA PHE A 109 -5.87 9.56 -7.03
C PHE A 109 -5.05 10.46 -7.93
N GLU A 110 -5.67 10.93 -8.99
CA GLU A 110 -4.99 11.68 -10.03
C GLU A 110 -4.52 13.07 -9.56
N THR A 111 -3.54 13.61 -10.26
CA THR A 111 -3.12 15.01 -10.20
C THR A 111 -3.27 15.64 -11.59
N LEU A 112 -3.36 16.96 -11.64
CA LEU A 112 -3.41 17.74 -12.87
C LEU A 112 -2.10 17.66 -13.69
N GLU A 113 -1.01 17.17 -13.09
CA GLU A 113 0.30 17.03 -13.73
C GLU A 113 0.46 15.67 -14.44
N THR A 114 1.05 15.68 -15.63
CA THR A 114 1.40 14.45 -16.38
C THR A 114 2.40 13.59 -15.60
N ASP A 115 2.25 12.27 -15.66
CA ASP A 115 3.13 11.26 -15.04
C ASP A 115 3.31 11.38 -13.53
N LEU A 116 2.44 12.12 -12.85
CA LEU A 116 2.40 12.23 -11.40
C LEU A 116 1.09 11.64 -10.87
N ILE A 117 1.10 11.24 -9.61
CA ILE A 117 -0.08 10.73 -8.91
C ILE A 117 -0.03 11.13 -7.43
N ASN A 118 -1.20 11.40 -6.85
CA ASN A 118 -1.32 11.65 -5.43
C ASN A 118 -1.45 10.32 -4.68
N ILE A 119 -0.73 10.22 -3.57
CA ILE A 119 -0.90 9.17 -2.57
C ILE A 119 -1.24 9.83 -1.25
N GLU A 120 -2.26 9.31 -0.59
CA GLU A 120 -2.67 9.68 0.75
C GLU A 120 -2.66 8.44 1.64
N ILE A 121 -2.02 8.58 2.80
CA ILE A 121 -1.90 7.53 3.83
C ILE A 121 -2.47 8.06 5.13
N TRP A 122 -3.43 7.35 5.70
CA TRP A 122 -3.93 7.63 7.05
C TRP A 122 -3.48 6.53 8.00
N LEU A 123 -2.82 6.91 9.09
CA LEU A 123 -2.36 5.98 10.13
C LEU A 123 -3.30 6.00 11.32
N THR A 124 -3.68 4.82 11.82
CA THR A 124 -4.34 4.67 13.12
C THR A 124 -3.29 4.80 14.22
N MET A 125 -3.21 5.95 14.89
CA MET A 125 -2.05 6.29 15.74
C MET A 125 -1.83 5.32 16.92
N ALA A 126 -2.88 4.69 17.42
CA ALA A 126 -2.79 3.69 18.48
C ALA A 126 -1.88 2.52 18.09
N GLU A 127 -1.94 2.07 16.84
CA GLU A 127 -1.16 0.94 16.32
C GLU A 127 0.33 1.27 16.16
N PHE A 128 0.64 2.53 15.85
CA PHE A 128 2.02 3.00 15.63
C PHE A 128 2.71 3.48 16.90
N THR A 129 1.96 3.68 17.98
CA THR A 129 2.47 4.16 19.27
C THR A 129 2.25 3.15 20.39
N ASN A 130 1.81 1.92 20.05
CA ASN A 130 1.48 0.88 21.02
C ASN A 130 0.50 1.38 22.11
N GLY A 131 -0.47 2.21 21.70
CA GLY A 131 -1.49 2.80 22.56
C GLY A 131 -1.07 4.06 23.32
N ASP A 132 0.18 4.54 23.23
CA ASP A 132 0.60 5.78 23.91
C ASP A 132 -0.17 7.01 23.39
N ILE A 133 -0.58 6.98 22.12
CA ILE A 133 -1.42 7.99 21.48
C ILE A 133 -2.65 7.30 20.88
N SER A 134 -3.85 7.70 21.33
CA SER A 134 -5.13 7.11 20.91
C SER A 134 -6.11 8.16 20.36
N ASP A 135 -7.22 7.67 19.80
CA ASP A 135 -8.44 8.42 19.44
C ASP A 135 -8.33 9.42 18.27
N TYR A 136 -7.27 9.34 17.45
CA TYR A 136 -7.22 10.03 16.16
C TYR A 136 -6.34 9.31 15.12
N ASN A 137 -6.60 9.64 13.85
CA ASN A 137 -5.78 9.21 12.73
C ASN A 137 -4.92 10.37 12.22
N LYS A 138 -3.71 10.06 11.74
CA LYS A 138 -2.82 11.05 11.13
C LYS A 138 -2.68 10.79 9.62
N GLY A 139 -3.07 11.78 8.82
CA GLY A 139 -3.06 11.73 7.37
C GLY A 139 -1.82 12.40 6.76
N PHE A 140 -1.26 11.78 5.72
CA PHE A 140 -0.14 12.30 4.94
C PHE A 140 -0.48 12.22 3.46
N ARG A 141 -0.33 13.33 2.74
CA ARG A 141 -0.52 13.38 1.29
C ARG A 141 0.76 13.81 0.61
N PHE A 142 1.16 13.09 -0.42
CA PHE A 142 2.37 13.38 -1.19
C PHE A 142 2.21 12.96 -2.65
N ILE A 143 2.99 13.60 -3.53
CA ILE A 143 2.95 13.38 -4.98
C ILE A 143 4.14 12.52 -5.38
N VAL A 144 3.90 11.49 -6.20
CA VAL A 144 4.91 10.54 -6.67
C VAL A 144 4.88 10.45 -8.19
N HIS A 145 6.01 10.08 -8.78
CA HIS A 145 6.05 9.76 -10.21
C HIS A 145 5.37 8.43 -10.48
N LEU A 146 4.63 8.32 -11.59
CA LEU A 146 3.96 7.09 -12.02
C LEU A 146 4.93 5.90 -12.07
N LYS A 147 6.13 6.10 -12.61
CA LYS A 147 7.19 5.10 -12.65
C LYS A 147 7.56 4.54 -11.27
N VAL A 148 7.54 5.38 -10.22
CA VAL A 148 7.84 4.94 -8.85
C VAL A 148 6.72 4.05 -8.31
N LEU A 149 5.46 4.37 -8.65
CA LEU A 149 4.33 3.51 -8.33
C LEU A 149 4.41 2.17 -9.07
N GLU A 150 4.81 2.17 -10.34
CA GLU A 150 5.05 0.95 -11.13
C GLU A 150 6.15 0.07 -10.52
N GLU A 151 7.28 0.66 -10.11
CA GLU A 151 8.38 -0.05 -9.45
C GLU A 151 7.95 -0.66 -8.12
N PHE A 152 7.19 0.09 -7.31
CA PHE A 152 6.59 -0.40 -6.07
C PHE A 152 5.66 -1.60 -6.32
N LEU A 153 4.70 -1.45 -7.25
CA LEU A 153 3.75 -2.50 -7.58
C LEU A 153 4.45 -3.78 -8.08
N ASN A 154 5.45 -3.63 -8.96
CA ASN A 154 6.22 -4.77 -9.45
C ASN A 154 6.97 -5.48 -8.32
N GLY A 155 7.51 -4.73 -7.36
CA GLY A 155 8.10 -5.28 -6.14
C GLY A 155 7.09 -6.09 -5.33
N LEU A 156 5.92 -5.52 -5.08
CA LEU A 156 4.85 -6.15 -4.31
C LEU A 156 4.36 -7.43 -4.98
N LYS A 157 4.08 -7.39 -6.28
CA LYS A 157 3.68 -8.56 -7.10
C LYS A 157 4.73 -9.67 -7.06
N LYS A 158 6.01 -9.32 -7.13
CA LYS A 158 7.10 -10.31 -7.05
C LYS A 158 7.10 -11.03 -5.71
N GLN A 159 6.91 -10.30 -4.61
CA GLN A 159 6.84 -10.90 -3.27
C GLN A 159 5.60 -11.78 -3.12
N TYR A 160 4.44 -11.26 -3.52
CA TYR A 160 3.18 -11.99 -3.45
C TYR A 160 3.24 -13.30 -4.26
N LYS A 161 3.80 -13.27 -5.47
CA LYS A 161 3.99 -14.47 -6.29
C LYS A 161 4.88 -15.51 -5.63
N LEU A 162 5.98 -15.09 -4.98
CA LEU A 162 6.86 -16.03 -4.26
C LEU A 162 6.11 -16.73 -3.12
N ILE A 163 5.35 -15.96 -2.32
CA ILE A 163 4.53 -16.51 -1.24
C ILE A 163 3.48 -17.48 -1.78
N ARG A 164 2.74 -17.11 -2.84
CA ARG A 164 1.74 -18.01 -3.44
C ARG A 164 2.35 -19.33 -3.92
N ASN A 165 3.50 -19.29 -4.60
CA ASN A 165 4.16 -20.48 -5.13
C ASN A 165 4.70 -21.45 -4.06
N GLU A 166 4.98 -20.96 -2.85
CA GLU A 166 5.53 -21.76 -1.75
C GLU A 166 4.45 -22.37 -0.84
N HIS A 167 3.24 -21.81 -0.87
CA HIS A 167 2.15 -22.17 0.06
C HIS A 167 0.85 -22.63 -0.64
N ILE A 168 0.80 -22.65 -1.98
CA ILE A 168 -0.32 -23.13 -2.82
C ILE A 168 0.23 -23.96 -3.97
#